data_AF-A0AAU9BWY4-F1
#
_entry.id   AF-A0AAU9BWY4-F1
#
_cell.length_a   1.000
_cell.length_b   1.000
_cell.length_c   1.000
_cell.angle_alpha   90.00
_cell.angle_beta   90.00
_cell.angle_gamma   90.00
#
_symmetry.space_group_name_H-M   'P 1'
#
loop_
_entity.id
_entity.type
_entity.pdbx_description
1 polymer ?
#
loop_
_entity_poly.entity_id
_entity_poly.type
_entity_poly.pdbx_seq_one_letter_code
_entity_poly.pdbx_strand_id
1 'polypeptide(L)'
;MKRMAVLTGILGMAVIASAVGVVYGKYRSRMLFNEIQRLTRRLDALAVEREQLLLEEHVWADPARIERLAQQRLDMVVPEADAIVYLTVPRR
;
A
#
# COMPACT_ATOMS: atom_id res chain seq x y z
N MET A 1 46.55 -15.02 43.26
CA MET A 1 46.98 -14.52 41.93
C MET A 1 46.34 -15.28 40.76
N LYS A 2 46.48 -16.62 40.63
CA LYS A 2 45.86 -17.39 39.52
C LYS A 2 44.34 -17.16 39.33
N ARG A 3 43.54 -17.10 40.41
CA ARG A 3 42.08 -16.86 40.34
C ARG A 3 41.72 -15.48 39.78
N MET A 4 42.54 -14.46 40.06
CA MET A 4 42.32 -13.10 39.55
C MET A 4 42.59 -13.03 38.04
N ALA A 5 43.66 -13.67 37.56
CA ALA A 5 43.97 -13.73 36.14
C ALA A 5 42.85 -14.43 35.33
N VAL A 6 42.28 -15.52 35.87
CA VAL A 6 41.14 -16.22 35.25
C VAL A 6 39.91 -15.31 35.18
N LEU A 7 39.57 -14.60 36.26
CA LEU A 7 38.44 -13.66 36.28
C LEU A 7 38.61 -12.53 35.26
N THR A 8 39.80 -11.93 35.17
CA THR A 8 40.09 -10.89 34.19
C THR A 8 39.96 -11.41 32.75
N GLY A 9 40.42 -12.64 32.48
CA GLY A 9 40.27 -13.28 31.18
C GLY A 9 38.80 -13.50 30.79
N ILE A 10 37.98 -13.98 31.73
CA ILE A 10 36.53 -14.18 31.52
C ILE A 10 35.84 -12.84 31.24
N LEU A 11 36.13 -11.81 32.02
CA LEU A 11 35.59 -10.46 31.83
C LEU A 11 35.97 -9.88 30.45
N GLY A 12 37.24 -10.03 30.05
CA GLY A 12 37.69 -9.59 28.73
C GLY A 12 36.94 -10.30 27.60
N MET A 13 36.75 -11.61 27.71
CA MET A 13 36.02 -12.40 26.73
C MET A 13 34.53 -12.01 26.68
N ALA A 14 33.91 -11.74 27.83
CA ALA A 14 32.53 -11.26 27.91
C ALA A 14 32.36 -9.90 27.22
N VAL A 15 33.32 -8.98 27.38
CA VAL A 15 33.31 -7.68 26.69
C VAL A 15 33.42 -7.84 25.18
N ILE A 16 34.34 -8.69 24.71
CA ILE A 16 34.49 -8.98 23.27
C ILE A 16 33.21 -9.58 22.70
N ALA A 17 32.63 -10.57 23.38
CA ALA A 17 31.36 -11.17 22.97
C ALA A 17 30.22 -10.14 22.90
N SER A 18 30.12 -9.25 23.90
CA SER A 18 29.14 -8.15 23.90
C SER A 18 29.35 -7.19 22.74
N ALA A 19 30.59 -6.76 22.49
CA ALA A 19 30.92 -5.85 21.39
C ALA A 19 30.53 -6.45 20.03
N VAL A 20 30.87 -7.71 19.79
CA VAL A 20 30.48 -8.45 18.57
C VAL A 20 28.96 -8.53 18.47
N GLY A 21 28.27 -8.86 19.57
CA GLY A 21 26.80 -8.92 19.61
C GLY A 21 26.13 -7.60 19.22
N VAL A 22 26.63 -6.47 19.72
CA VAL A 22 26.11 -5.13 19.38
C VAL A 22 26.32 -4.81 17.90
N VAL A 23 27.52 -5.08 17.35
CA VAL A 23 27.82 -4.84 15.94
C VAL A 23 26.93 -5.69 15.04
N TYR A 24 26.78 -6.98 15.38
CA TYR A 24 25.93 -7.91 14.64
C TYR A 24 24.46 -7.47 14.67
N GLY A 25 23.95 -7.10 15.85
CA GLY A 25 22.59 -6.58 16.00
C GLY A 25 22.35 -5.32 15.15
N LYS A 26 23.30 -4.37 15.16
CA LYS A 26 23.23 -3.16 14.35
C LYS A 26 23.26 -3.47 12.85
N TYR A 27 24.12 -4.40 12.42
CA TYR A 27 24.19 -4.85 11.04
C TYR A 27 22.87 -5.47 10.57
N ARG A 28 22.30 -6.41 11.36
CA ARG A 28 21.00 -7.04 11.04
C ARG A 28 19.89 -6.00 10.97
N SER A 29 19.87 -5.05 11.90
CA SER A 29 18.87 -3.98 11.90
C SER A 29 18.93 -3.15 10.62
N ARG A 30 20.14 -2.73 10.20
CA ARG A 30 20.35 -2.01 8.93
C ARG A 30 19.90 -2.82 7.71
N MET A 31 20.22 -4.11 7.68
CA MET A 31 19.83 -4.99 6.56
C MET A 31 18.31 -5.10 6.42
N LEU A 32 17.59 -5.39 7.50
CA LEU A 32 16.12 -5.45 7.43
C LEU A 32 15.49 -4.09 7.15
N PHE A 33 16.05 -3.02 7.70
CA PHE A 33 15.56 -1.67 7.39
C PHE A 33 15.67 -1.40 5.88
N ASN A 34 16.81 -1.71 5.26
CA ASN A 34 16.98 -1.57 3.81
C ASN A 34 15.99 -2.42 3.02
N GLU A 35 15.69 -3.64 3.49
CA GLU A 35 14.72 -4.51 2.84
C GLU A 35 13.29 -3.95 2.89
N ILE A 36 12.87 -3.44 4.07
CA ILE A 36 11.59 -2.75 4.23
C ILE A 36 11.54 -1.56 3.27
N GLN A 37 12.56 -0.71 3.25
CA GLN A 37 12.60 0.45 2.36
C GLN A 37 12.51 0.05 0.88
N ARG A 38 13.15 -1.06 0.48
CA ARG A 38 13.05 -1.59 -0.88
C ARG A 38 11.63 -2.03 -1.22
N LEU A 39 10.96 -2.74 -0.32
CA LEU A 39 9.60 -3.22 -0.52
C LEU A 39 8.59 -2.07 -0.53
N THR A 40 8.73 -1.11 0.38
CA THR A 40 7.90 0.11 0.40
C THR A 40 7.99 0.86 -0.94
N ARG A 41 9.21 1.10 -1.45
CA ARG A 41 9.37 1.76 -2.76
C ARG A 41 8.70 1.00 -3.92
N ARG A 42 8.67 -0.34 -3.86
CA ARG A 42 7.96 -1.15 -4.86
C ARG A 42 6.45 -0.98 -4.74
N LEU A 43 5.92 -0.98 -3.52
CA LEU A 43 4.51 -0.72 -3.28
C LEU A 43 4.10 0.68 -3.75
N ASP A 44 4.91 1.70 -3.46
CA ASP A 44 4.64 3.06 -3.90
C ASP A 44 4.62 3.16 -5.44
N ALA A 45 5.57 2.51 -6.12
CA ALA A 45 5.59 2.48 -7.59
C ALA A 45 4.34 1.80 -8.18
N LEU A 46 3.93 0.67 -7.60
CA LEU A 46 2.71 -0.04 -8.01
C LEU A 46 1.43 0.76 -7.71
N ALA A 47 1.41 1.53 -6.62
CA ALA A 47 0.29 2.40 -6.30
C ALA A 47 0.11 3.50 -7.35
N VAL A 48 1.21 4.13 -7.78
CA VAL A 48 1.20 5.12 -8.86
C VAL A 48 0.72 4.50 -10.17
N GLU A 49 1.23 3.32 -10.54
CA GLU A 49 0.78 2.61 -11.74
C GLU A 49 -0.72 2.30 -11.68
N ARG A 50 -1.22 1.83 -10.52
CA ARG A 50 -2.64 1.59 -10.32
C ARG A 50 -3.47 2.87 -10.48
N GLU A 51 -3.01 3.99 -9.93
CA GLU A 51 -3.70 5.28 -10.09
C GLU A 51 -3.77 5.70 -11.57
N GLN A 52 -2.68 5.51 -12.32
CA GLN A 52 -2.67 5.77 -13.76
C GLN A 52 -3.66 4.87 -14.52
N LEU A 53 -3.65 3.56 -14.23
CA LEU A 53 -4.58 2.60 -14.84
C LEU A 53 -6.04 2.92 -14.50
N LEU A 54 -6.33 3.38 -13.28
CA LEU A 54 -7.68 3.80 -12.90
C LEU A 54 -8.11 5.07 -13.66
N LEU A 55 -7.21 6.03 -13.87
CA LEU A 55 -7.50 7.19 -14.70
C LEU A 55 -7.78 6.77 -16.15
N GLU A 56 -7.01 5.81 -16.68
CA GLU A 56 -7.28 5.21 -18.00
C GLU A 56 -8.64 4.49 -18.01
N GLU A 57 -8.99 3.69 -17.00
CA GLU A 57 -10.28 2.99 -16.93
C GLU A 57 -11.46 3.95 -16.81
N HIS A 58 -11.34 5.02 -16.03
CA HIS A 58 -12.39 6.04 -15.89
C HIS A 58 -12.66 6.79 -17.20
N VAL A 59 -11.69 6.87 -18.12
CA VAL A 59 -11.92 7.37 -19.49
C VAL A 59 -12.76 6.40 -20.32
N TRP A 60 -12.72 5.10 -20.03
CA TRP A 60 -13.44 4.05 -20.77
C TRP A 60 -14.76 3.64 -20.12
N ALA A 61 -14.95 3.96 -18.83
CA ALA A 61 -16.22 3.93 -18.11
C ALA A 61 -17.13 5.12 -18.48
N ASP A 62 -16.98 5.64 -19.70
CA ASP A 62 -17.73 6.75 -20.28
C ASP A 62 -19.24 6.45 -20.24
N PRO A 63 -20.02 7.17 -19.40
CA PRO A 63 -21.48 7.08 -19.39
C PRO A 63 -22.08 7.25 -20.78
N ALA A 64 -21.39 7.96 -21.69
CA ALA A 64 -21.85 8.12 -23.06
C ALA A 64 -21.81 6.81 -23.87
N ARG A 65 -21.01 5.80 -23.50
CA ARG A 65 -21.13 4.47 -24.13
C ARG A 65 -22.44 3.78 -23.72
N ILE A 66 -22.81 3.88 -22.45
CA ILE A 66 -24.08 3.33 -21.94
C ILE A 66 -25.25 4.11 -22.54
N GLU A 67 -25.17 5.43 -22.61
CA GLU A 67 -26.20 6.32 -23.16
C GLU A 67 -26.40 6.09 -24.67
N ARG A 68 -25.31 5.97 -25.45
CA ARG A 68 -25.37 5.59 -26.87
C ARG A 68 -25.97 4.20 -27.06
N LEU A 69 -25.62 3.22 -26.21
CA LEU A 69 -26.19 1.88 -26.30
C LEU A 69 -27.67 1.88 -25.91
N ALA A 70 -28.08 2.66 -24.92
CA ALA A 70 -29.49 2.80 -24.52
C ALA A 70 -30.33 3.45 -25.61
N GLN A 71 -29.82 4.50 -26.26
CA GLN A 71 -30.46 5.10 -27.43
C GLN A 71 -30.53 4.10 -28.60
N GLN A 72 -29.44 3.40 -28.93
CA GLN A 72 -29.38 2.55 -30.13
C GLN A 72 -30.04 1.18 -29.98
N ARG A 73 -30.01 0.56 -28.79
CA ARG A 73 -30.52 -0.80 -28.54
C ARG A 73 -31.88 -0.82 -27.86
N LEU A 74 -32.19 0.21 -27.07
CA LEU A 74 -33.41 0.27 -26.25
C LEU A 74 -34.33 1.42 -26.68
N ASP A 75 -33.96 2.20 -27.71
CA ASP A 75 -34.70 3.35 -28.21
C ASP A 75 -35.03 4.37 -27.11
N MET A 76 -34.19 4.43 -26.07
CA MET A 76 -34.38 5.31 -24.93
C MET A 76 -34.12 6.76 -25.34
N VAL A 77 -35.06 7.64 -25.06
CA VAL A 77 -34.97 9.08 -25.26
C VAL A 77 -34.93 9.81 -23.92
N VAL A 78 -34.28 10.98 -23.88
CA VAL A 78 -34.28 11.83 -22.69
C VAL A 78 -35.69 12.42 -22.55
N PRO A 79 -36.40 12.18 -21.44
CA PRO A 79 -37.74 12.71 -21.24
C PRO A 79 -37.71 14.23 -21.08
N GLU A 80 -38.71 14.91 -21.63
CA GLU A 80 -38.90 16.35 -21.40
C GLU A 80 -39.37 16.61 -19.96
N ALA A 81 -39.20 17.85 -19.49
CA ALA A 81 -39.42 18.21 -18.09
C ALA A 81 -40.87 17.98 -17.61
N ASP A 82 -41.82 17.97 -18.55
CA ASP A 82 -43.25 17.71 -18.31
C ASP A 82 -43.57 16.21 -18.13
N ALA A 83 -42.68 15.31 -18.57
CA ALA A 83 -42.84 13.87 -18.47
C ALA A 83 -42.31 13.28 -17.14
N ILE A 84 -41.73 14.10 -16.26
CA ILE A 84 -41.11 13.65 -15.00
C ILE A 84 -42.10 13.80 -13.84
N VAL A 85 -42.47 12.67 -13.22
CA VAL A 85 -43.34 12.63 -12.04
C VAL A 85 -42.53 12.22 -10.80
N TYR A 86 -42.50 13.09 -9.78
CA TYR A 86 -41.84 12.81 -8.51
C TYR A 86 -42.76 11.96 -7.61
N LEU A 87 -42.36 10.72 -7.34
CA LEU A 87 -43.03 9.85 -6.38
C LEU A 87 -42.46 10.07 -4.98
N THR A 88 -43.26 10.65 -4.08
CA THR A 88 -42.92 10.71 -2.65
C THR A 88 -43.11 9.32 -2.04
N VAL A 89 -42.01 8.64 -1.71
CA VAL A 89 -42.06 7.33 -1.04
C VAL A 89 -42.46 7.54 0.43
N PRO A 90 -43.59 6.99 0.90
CA PRO A 90 -44.03 7.15 2.28
C PRO A 90 -43.09 6.37 3.23
N ARG A 91 -42.59 7.08 4.24
CA ARG A 91 -41.75 6.53 5.31
C ARG A 91 -42.65 5.71 6.26
N ARG A 92 -42.39 4.40 6.38
CA ARG A 92 -42.97 3.55 7.43
C ARG A 92 -42.33 3.85 8.78
#